data_AF-A0A929VQ24-F1
#
_entry.id   AF-A0A929VQ24-F1
#
_cell.length_a   1.000
_cell.length_b   1.000
_cell.length_c   1.000
_cell.angle_alpha   90.00
_cell.angle_beta   90.00
_cell.angle_gamma   90.00
#
_symmetry.space_group_name_H-M   'P 1'
#
loop_
_entity.id
_entity.type
_entity.pdbx_description
1 polymer ?
#
loop_
_entity_poly.entity_id
_entity_poly.type
_entity_poly.pdbx_seq_one_letter_code
_entity_poly.pdbx_strand_id
1 'polypeptide(L)'
;MKNFLKKCFIFTLVTLIFCSCSAKGVKIEQISGKYFVTKEKAFIIEKTKDDESSSDSKKYHMVIYEKSDSGYVCGLYENVKISVKDGKKFITADRLDMDLEIINDKTIKDTKSNVEYKESKQGEFPDNLDSVNKIKITEDIKNISNKSFISDSGVQIVFAVTENGQANLFIKENGKETHYSNANLKQENGKTYITANGLKNKFVYSSISKIIDEDTKVEYKLNTKK
;
A
#
# COMPACT_ATOMS: atom_id res chain seq x y z
N MET A 1 14.34 -51.07 9.88
CA MET A 1 14.13 -49.73 9.29
C MET A 1 13.12 -48.82 10.02
N LYS A 2 12.17 -49.33 10.82
CA LYS A 2 11.17 -48.48 11.52
C LYS A 2 11.74 -47.50 12.56
N ASN A 3 12.82 -47.86 13.25
CA ASN A 3 13.38 -47.04 14.35
C ASN A 3 14.31 -45.91 13.86
N PHE A 4 14.82 -46.00 12.63
CA PHE A 4 15.69 -44.98 12.05
C PHE A 4 14.87 -43.80 11.52
N LEU A 5 13.79 -44.10 10.80
CA LEU A 5 12.84 -43.10 10.28
C LEU A 5 12.15 -42.30 11.39
N LYS A 6 11.80 -42.93 12.51
CA LYS A 6 11.18 -42.25 13.66
C LYS A 6 12.13 -41.26 14.36
N LYS A 7 13.44 -41.58 14.42
CA LYS A 7 14.45 -40.68 15.00
C LYS A 7 14.77 -39.50 14.09
N CYS A 8 14.83 -39.71 12.77
CA CYS A 8 15.04 -38.63 11.81
C CYS A 8 13.88 -37.62 11.80
N PHE A 9 12.63 -38.09 11.97
CA PHE A 9 11.44 -37.24 12.01
C PHE A 9 11.39 -36.33 13.25
N ILE A 10 11.83 -36.82 14.42
CA ILE A 10 11.89 -36.00 15.64
C ILE A 10 13.02 -34.95 15.53
N PHE A 11 14.15 -35.30 14.90
CA PHE A 11 15.27 -34.37 14.74
C PHE A 11 14.99 -33.24 13.74
N THR A 12 14.18 -33.50 12.70
CA THR A 12 13.72 -32.45 11.76
C THR A 12 12.61 -31.59 12.37
N LEU A 13 11.74 -32.16 13.20
CA LEU A 13 10.67 -31.39 13.86
C LEU A 13 11.20 -30.47 14.97
N VAL A 14 12.24 -30.90 15.71
CA VAL A 14 12.88 -30.08 16.76
C VAL A 14 13.77 -28.98 16.18
N THR A 15 14.41 -29.20 15.03
CA THR A 15 15.17 -28.14 14.33
C THR A 15 14.26 -27.12 13.64
N LEU A 16 13.03 -27.50 13.23
CA LEU A 16 12.07 -26.55 12.66
C LEU A 16 11.53 -25.53 13.68
N ILE A 17 11.46 -25.89 14.98
CA ILE A 17 10.94 -24.99 16.03
C ILE A 17 11.99 -23.95 16.45
N PHE A 18 13.29 -24.23 16.26
CA PHE A 18 14.38 -23.30 16.59
C PHE A 18 14.95 -22.54 15.38
N CYS A 19 14.35 -22.64 14.20
CA CYS A 19 14.62 -21.71 13.10
C CYS A 19 13.77 -20.42 13.23
N SER A 20 13.52 -19.96 14.46
CA SER A 20 13.42 -18.54 14.70
C SER A 20 14.85 -18.03 14.52
N CYS A 21 15.18 -17.65 13.28
CA CYS A 21 16.37 -16.88 12.95
C CYS A 21 16.40 -15.71 13.94
N SER A 22 17.13 -15.88 15.04
CA SER A 22 17.54 -14.81 15.92
C SER A 22 18.44 -13.96 15.05
N ALA A 23 17.82 -13.01 14.35
CA ALA A 23 18.51 -12.04 13.53
C ALA A 23 19.55 -11.42 14.44
N LYS A 24 20.83 -11.72 14.16
CA LYS A 24 21.99 -11.05 14.77
C LYS A 24 21.61 -9.60 14.95
N GLY A 25 21.51 -9.19 16.21
CA GLY A 25 20.65 -8.08 16.57
C GLY A 25 20.96 -6.83 15.75
N VAL A 26 20.03 -6.45 14.87
CA VAL A 26 20.15 -5.24 14.04
C VAL A 26 20.46 -4.05 14.94
N LYS A 27 21.49 -3.27 14.59
CA LYS A 27 21.86 -2.05 15.29
C LYS A 27 21.34 -0.83 14.53
N ILE A 28 21.18 0.30 15.22
CA ILE A 28 20.61 1.51 14.63
C ILE A 28 21.48 2.04 13.48
N GLU A 29 22.80 1.86 13.57
CA GLU A 29 23.78 2.25 12.54
C GLU A 29 23.56 1.51 11.22
N GLN A 30 22.97 0.30 11.25
CA GLN A 30 22.73 -0.51 10.05
C GLN A 30 21.47 -0.08 9.30
N ILE A 31 20.55 0.60 9.98
CA ILE A 31 19.28 1.09 9.41
C ILE A 31 19.26 2.60 9.22
N SER A 32 20.16 3.33 9.89
CA SER A 32 20.35 4.76 9.71
C SER A 32 20.73 5.10 8.27
N GLY A 33 20.19 6.19 7.74
CA GLY A 33 20.43 6.65 6.37
C GLY A 33 19.65 5.87 5.29
N LYS A 34 18.91 4.83 5.67
CA LYS A 34 18.03 4.08 4.76
C LYS A 34 16.61 4.63 4.83
N TYR A 35 15.92 4.59 3.69
CA TYR A 35 14.49 4.90 3.60
C TYR A 35 13.69 3.63 3.84
N PHE A 36 12.66 3.72 4.67
CA PHE A 36 11.70 2.65 4.90
C PHE A 36 10.33 3.13 4.49
N VAL A 37 9.74 2.47 3.49
CA VAL A 37 8.58 3.00 2.77
C VAL A 37 7.39 2.03 2.78
N THR A 38 6.20 2.61 2.77
CA THR A 38 4.91 1.97 2.52
C THR A 38 4.17 2.73 1.42
N LYS A 39 2.89 2.43 1.18
CA LYS A 39 2.06 3.17 0.23
C LYS A 39 1.73 4.59 0.69
N GLU A 40 1.64 4.81 2.00
CA GLU A 40 1.08 6.04 2.58
C GLU A 40 2.11 6.81 3.41
N LYS A 41 3.11 6.11 3.97
CA LYS A 41 4.13 6.68 4.84
C LYS A 41 5.52 6.23 4.43
N ALA A 42 6.50 7.09 4.63
CA ALA A 42 7.90 6.70 4.62
C ALA A 42 8.61 7.33 5.81
N PHE A 43 9.68 6.70 6.25
CA PHE A 43 10.54 7.29 7.26
C PHE A 43 12.02 7.00 7.00
N ILE A 44 12.84 7.88 7.56
CA ILE A 44 14.30 7.75 7.60
C ILE A 44 14.77 8.04 9.03
N ILE A 45 15.80 7.33 9.47
CA ILE A 45 16.52 7.61 10.70
C ILE A 45 17.85 8.24 10.31
N GLU A 46 18.12 9.44 10.80
CA GLU A 46 19.32 10.20 10.49
C GLU A 46 20.14 10.45 11.75
N LYS A 47 21.46 10.48 11.58
CA LYS A 47 22.37 10.83 12.66
C LYS A 47 22.31 12.34 12.88
N THR A 48 22.08 12.78 14.11
CA THR A 48 22.19 14.18 14.53
C THR A 48 23.63 14.66 14.34
N LYS A 49 23.84 15.91 13.91
CA LYS A 49 25.18 16.48 13.71
C LYS A 49 25.95 16.48 15.03
N ASP A 50 27.24 16.14 14.96
CA ASP A 50 28.09 15.86 16.12
C ASP A 50 28.30 17.10 17.03
N ASP A 51 28.03 18.30 16.52
CA ASP A 51 28.12 19.61 17.17
C ASP A 51 27.04 19.82 18.26
N GLU A 52 25.94 19.06 18.23
CA GLU A 52 24.72 19.31 19.02
C GLU A 52 24.45 18.26 20.12
N SER A 53 25.23 17.16 20.23
CA SER A 53 24.85 16.03 21.09
C SER A 53 25.96 15.56 22.04
N SER A 54 25.72 15.68 23.35
CA SER A 54 26.62 15.22 24.43
C SER A 54 26.25 13.83 25.00
N SER A 55 25.29 13.11 24.39
CA SER A 55 24.84 11.79 24.86
C SER A 55 24.47 10.86 23.70
N ASP A 56 24.76 9.56 23.83
CA ASP A 56 24.45 8.53 22.83
C ASP A 56 22.97 8.50 22.38
N SER A 57 22.02 8.88 23.25
CA SER A 57 20.59 8.89 22.95
C SER A 57 20.14 10.04 22.04
N LYS A 58 20.91 11.12 21.95
CA LYS A 58 20.61 12.28 21.09
C LYS A 58 21.20 12.14 19.69
N LYS A 59 21.86 11.01 19.41
CA LYS A 59 22.59 10.77 18.17
C LYS A 59 21.71 10.54 16.95
N TYR A 60 20.43 10.24 17.14
CA TYR A 60 19.54 9.91 16.03
C TYR A 60 18.19 10.60 16.18
N HIS A 61 17.68 11.10 15.05
CA HIS A 61 16.30 11.55 14.89
C HIS A 61 15.65 10.78 13.74
N MET A 62 14.33 10.73 13.76
CA MET A 62 13.53 10.10 12.72
C MET A 62 12.68 11.16 12.05
N VAL A 63 12.70 11.16 10.72
CA VAL A 63 11.78 11.94 9.92
C VAL A 63 10.77 10.99 9.31
N ILE A 64 9.49 11.24 9.56
CA ILE A 64 8.38 10.50 8.97
C ILE A 64 7.68 11.47 8.03
N TYR A 65 7.38 11.01 6.82
CA TYR A 65 6.46 11.71 5.95
C TYR A 65 5.26 10.84 5.64
N GLU A 66 4.10 11.47 5.70
CA GLU A 66 2.80 10.87 5.51
C GLU A 66 2.08 11.58 4.37
N LYS A 67 1.51 10.80 3.46
CA LYS A 67 0.71 11.32 2.37
C LYS A 67 -0.60 11.89 2.92
N SER A 68 -0.97 13.06 2.43
CA SER A 68 -2.21 13.76 2.73
C SER A 68 -2.85 14.29 1.44
N ASP A 69 -4.12 14.68 1.49
CA ASP A 69 -4.84 15.22 0.33
C ASP A 69 -4.21 16.51 -0.22
N SER A 70 -3.45 17.24 0.62
CA SER A 70 -2.75 18.49 0.26
C SER A 70 -1.24 18.32 0.00
N GLY A 71 -0.72 17.10 -0.09
CA GLY A 71 0.72 16.83 -0.26
C GLY A 71 1.28 15.92 0.83
N TYR A 72 2.44 16.25 1.39
CA TYR A 72 3.08 15.45 2.44
C TYR A 72 3.10 16.19 3.78
N VAL A 73 2.69 15.50 4.85
CA VAL A 73 2.89 15.95 6.23
C VAL A 73 4.20 15.36 6.73
N CYS A 74 5.08 16.20 7.26
CA CYS A 74 6.36 15.80 7.83
C CYS A 74 6.31 15.88 9.36
N GLY A 75 6.76 14.80 10.02
CA GLY A 75 6.93 14.73 11.47
C GLY A 75 8.38 14.41 11.82
N LEU A 76 8.94 15.17 12.76
CA LEU A 76 10.29 14.99 13.29
C LEU A 76 10.21 14.41 14.72
N TYR A 77 10.94 13.32 14.96
CA TYR A 77 10.94 12.60 16.23
C TYR A 77 12.37 12.44 16.73
N GLU A 78 12.65 12.95 17.93
CA GLU A 78 13.97 12.94 18.53
C GLU A 78 14.21 11.71 19.41
N ASN A 79 15.45 11.54 19.86
CA ASN A 79 15.88 10.49 20.79
C ASN A 79 15.59 9.07 20.29
N VAL A 80 15.80 8.84 18.98
CA VAL A 80 15.56 7.54 18.37
C VAL A 80 16.54 6.51 18.92
N LYS A 81 16.00 5.39 19.40
CA LYS A 81 16.77 4.26 19.93
C LYS A 81 16.09 2.94 19.62
N ILE A 82 16.89 1.87 19.61
CA ILE A 82 16.38 0.50 19.58
C ILE A 82 16.15 0.03 21.01
N SER A 83 14.93 -0.37 21.32
CA SER A 83 14.57 -1.03 22.58
C SER A 83 14.29 -2.52 22.36
N VAL A 84 14.40 -3.33 23.41
CA VAL A 84 14.06 -4.75 23.37
C VAL A 84 12.85 -4.99 24.24
N LYS A 85 11.81 -5.61 23.68
CA LYS A 85 10.59 -6.01 24.37
C LYS A 85 10.26 -7.44 23.95
N ASP A 86 10.09 -8.33 24.91
CA ASP A 86 9.75 -9.75 24.66
C ASP A 86 10.67 -10.47 23.66
N GLY A 87 11.98 -10.16 23.72
CA GLY A 87 12.99 -10.73 22.80
C GLY A 87 12.99 -10.14 21.39
N LYS A 88 12.06 -9.23 21.08
CA LYS A 88 11.95 -8.50 19.82
C LYS A 88 12.54 -7.10 19.95
N LYS A 89 13.02 -6.57 18.83
CA LYS A 89 13.63 -5.23 18.76
C LYS A 89 12.65 -4.23 18.17
N PHE A 90 12.55 -3.06 18.79
CA PHE A 90 11.64 -2.00 18.36
C PHE A 90 12.38 -0.68 18.22
N ILE A 91 11.99 0.11 17.22
CA ILE A 91 12.43 1.50 17.10
C ILE A 91 11.49 2.35 17.94
N THR A 92 12.06 3.15 18.83
CA THR A 92 11.34 4.05 19.73
C THR A 92 11.92 5.45 19.61
N ALA A 93 11.08 6.47 19.74
CA ALA A 93 11.46 7.88 19.71
C ALA A 93 10.47 8.69 20.57
N ASP A 94 10.84 9.91 20.91
CA ASP A 94 9.98 10.77 21.73
C ASP A 94 8.68 11.09 21.00
N ARG A 95 7.54 10.88 21.68
CA ARG A 95 6.18 11.13 21.14
C ARG A 95 5.83 10.35 19.87
N LEU A 96 6.60 9.30 19.54
CA LEU A 96 6.28 8.41 18.44
C LEU A 96 5.10 7.50 18.79
N ASP A 97 3.97 7.68 18.12
CA ASP A 97 2.76 6.86 18.31
C ASP A 97 2.68 5.68 17.32
N MET A 98 3.80 4.97 17.13
CA MET A 98 3.89 3.76 16.30
C MET A 98 4.69 2.67 17.02
N ASP A 99 4.39 1.40 16.73
CA ASP A 99 5.06 0.25 17.37
C ASP A 99 5.92 -0.51 16.34
N LEU A 100 7.08 0.08 16.02
CA LEU A 100 7.95 -0.31 14.90
C LEU A 100 8.87 -1.48 15.25
N GLU A 101 8.42 -2.71 15.03
CA GLU A 101 9.21 -3.95 15.18
C GLU A 101 10.23 -4.11 14.04
N ILE A 102 11.50 -4.33 14.39
CA ILE A 102 12.55 -4.66 13.43
C ILE A 102 12.49 -6.16 13.12
N ILE A 103 11.97 -6.52 11.94
CA ILE A 103 11.95 -7.91 11.46
C ILE A 103 13.34 -8.31 10.94
N ASN A 104 13.97 -7.42 10.17
CA ASN A 104 15.36 -7.52 9.70
C ASN A 104 15.89 -6.13 9.30
N ASP A 105 17.13 -6.05 8.83
CA ASP A 105 17.79 -4.79 8.43
C ASP A 105 17.20 -4.11 7.18
N LYS A 106 16.20 -4.74 6.55
CA LYS A 106 15.50 -4.27 5.35
C LYS A 106 13.98 -4.17 5.52
N THR A 107 13.43 -4.64 6.64
CA THR A 107 11.98 -4.75 6.86
C THR A 107 11.65 -4.38 8.30
N ILE A 108 10.79 -3.38 8.45
CA ILE A 108 10.29 -2.90 9.74
C ILE A 108 8.77 -2.96 9.70
N LYS A 109 8.14 -3.44 10.77
CA LYS A 109 6.68 -3.60 10.84
C LYS A 109 6.12 -2.71 11.93
N ASP A 110 5.17 -1.84 11.59
CA ASP A 110 4.32 -1.22 12.61
C ASP A 110 3.29 -2.25 13.06
N THR A 111 3.46 -2.74 14.28
CA THR A 111 2.59 -3.76 14.86
C THR A 111 1.25 -3.21 15.33
N LYS A 112 1.13 -1.89 15.53
CA LYS A 112 -0.14 -1.22 15.87
C LYS A 112 -1.09 -1.17 14.68
N SER A 113 -0.57 -0.84 13.49
CA SER A 113 -1.35 -0.77 12.24
C SER A 113 -1.24 -2.02 11.36
N ASN A 114 -0.36 -2.96 11.70
CA ASN A 114 -0.04 -4.17 10.93
C ASN A 114 0.49 -3.87 9.50
N VAL A 115 1.25 -2.78 9.35
CA VAL A 115 1.85 -2.35 8.08
C VAL A 115 3.36 -2.63 8.06
N GLU A 116 3.87 -3.10 6.93
CA GLU A 116 5.29 -3.38 6.72
C GLU A 116 5.96 -2.31 5.84
N TYR A 117 7.00 -1.70 6.39
CA TYR A 117 7.91 -0.79 5.72
C TYR A 117 9.10 -1.56 5.17
N LYS A 118 9.39 -1.37 3.89
CA LYS A 118 10.52 -2.02 3.21
C LYS A 118 11.60 -0.99 2.90
N GLU A 119 12.85 -1.41 2.99
CA GLU A 119 13.99 -0.60 2.58
C GLU A 119 13.84 -0.19 1.10
N SER A 120 13.99 1.11 0.84
CA SER A 120 14.01 1.74 -0.48
C SER A 120 15.29 2.55 -0.63
N LYS A 121 15.67 2.85 -1.88
CA LYS A 121 16.83 3.70 -2.14
C LYS A 121 16.53 5.16 -1.76
N GLN A 122 17.56 5.90 -1.39
CA GLN A 122 17.47 7.34 -1.13
C GLN A 122 16.88 8.09 -2.33
N GLY A 123 15.88 8.94 -2.09
CA GLY A 123 15.12 9.61 -3.15
C GLY A 123 13.96 8.78 -3.71
N GLU A 124 13.84 7.50 -3.33
CA GLU A 124 12.58 6.77 -3.43
C GLU A 124 11.73 7.10 -2.20
N PHE A 125 11.23 8.35 -2.11
CA PHE A 125 9.80 8.40 -1.83
C PHE A 125 9.16 7.55 -2.92
N PRO A 126 8.06 6.84 -2.67
CA PRO A 126 7.32 6.34 -3.81
C PRO A 126 6.66 7.53 -4.55
N ASP A 127 7.46 8.45 -5.11
CA ASP A 127 7.18 9.15 -6.37
C ASP A 127 6.79 8.12 -7.45
N ASN A 128 7.18 6.86 -7.24
CA ASN A 128 6.80 5.72 -8.05
C ASN A 128 5.61 4.90 -7.54
N LEU A 129 4.81 5.32 -6.55
CA LEU A 129 3.52 4.64 -6.32
C LEU A 129 2.48 4.95 -7.41
N ASP A 130 2.71 6.01 -8.18
CA ASP A 130 1.97 6.24 -9.42
C ASP A 130 2.21 5.10 -10.43
N SER A 131 3.27 4.28 -10.31
CA SER A 131 3.47 3.11 -11.19
C SER A 131 2.78 1.82 -10.75
N VAL A 132 2.37 1.68 -9.48
CA VAL A 132 1.78 0.42 -8.98
C VAL A 132 0.29 0.31 -9.32
N ASN A 133 -0.38 1.44 -9.55
CA ASN A 133 -1.79 1.50 -9.98
C ASN A 133 -1.99 2.16 -11.36
N LYS A 134 -0.90 2.44 -12.10
CA LYS A 134 -0.99 2.87 -13.50
C LYS A 134 -1.59 1.72 -14.30
N ILE A 135 -2.78 1.94 -14.85
CA ILE A 135 -3.37 0.96 -15.75
C ILE A 135 -2.66 1.04 -17.10
N LYS A 136 -2.42 -0.12 -17.73
CA LYS A 136 -1.99 -0.14 -19.13
C LYS A 136 -3.12 0.45 -19.97
N ILE A 137 -2.89 1.60 -20.60
CA ILE A 137 -3.89 2.25 -21.44
C ILE A 137 -4.12 1.44 -22.72
N THR A 138 -5.17 0.61 -22.70
CA THR A 138 -5.67 -0.11 -23.88
C THR A 138 -6.66 0.76 -24.66
N GLU A 139 -7.03 0.32 -25.86
CA GLU A 139 -8.05 1.00 -26.66
C GLU A 139 -9.41 1.03 -25.95
N ASP A 140 -9.79 -0.05 -25.28
CA ASP A 140 -11.01 -0.11 -24.47
C ASP A 140 -11.00 0.90 -23.32
N ILE A 141 -9.86 1.05 -22.64
CA ILE A 141 -9.67 2.05 -21.58
C ILE A 141 -9.83 3.46 -22.15
N LYS A 142 -9.21 3.79 -23.29
CA LYS A 142 -9.39 5.10 -23.93
C LYS A 142 -10.86 5.34 -24.30
N ASN A 143 -11.54 4.29 -24.74
CA ASN A 143 -12.92 4.35 -25.17
C ASN A 143 -13.90 4.59 -24.02
N ILE A 144 -13.58 4.17 -22.79
CA ILE A 144 -14.43 4.38 -21.62
C ILE A 144 -13.96 5.57 -20.75
N SER A 145 -12.68 5.94 -20.83
CA SER A 145 -12.06 6.91 -19.93
C SER A 145 -12.69 8.30 -20.04
N ASN A 146 -12.93 8.92 -18.89
CA ASN A 146 -13.48 10.26 -18.72
C ASN A 146 -14.82 10.46 -19.45
N LYS A 147 -15.54 9.36 -19.70
CA LYS A 147 -16.90 9.36 -20.23
C LYS A 147 -17.90 9.03 -19.15
N SER A 148 -19.07 9.64 -19.28
CA SER A 148 -20.22 9.41 -18.42
C SER A 148 -21.19 8.44 -19.08
N PHE A 149 -21.67 7.44 -18.35
CA PHE A 149 -22.74 6.56 -18.76
C PHE A 149 -23.92 6.73 -17.80
N ILE A 150 -25.14 6.83 -18.30
CA ILE A 150 -26.33 7.10 -17.48
C ILE A 150 -27.41 6.04 -17.73
N SER A 151 -28.04 5.57 -16.66
CA SER A 151 -29.20 4.69 -16.74
C SER A 151 -30.49 5.48 -16.97
N ASP A 152 -31.57 4.80 -17.35
CA ASP A 152 -32.89 5.42 -17.47
C ASP A 152 -33.43 5.93 -16.11
N SER A 153 -32.92 5.40 -14.99
CA SER A 153 -33.21 5.87 -13.63
C SER A 153 -32.39 7.08 -13.19
N GLY A 154 -31.45 7.56 -14.02
CA GLY A 154 -30.60 8.71 -13.72
C GLY A 154 -29.33 8.40 -12.91
N VAL A 155 -29.00 7.13 -12.70
CA VAL A 155 -27.72 6.74 -12.09
C VAL A 155 -26.61 6.90 -13.11
N GLN A 156 -25.53 7.58 -12.73
CA GLN A 156 -24.41 7.89 -13.61
C GLN A 156 -23.15 7.12 -13.19
N ILE A 157 -22.45 6.55 -14.14
CA ILE A 157 -21.16 5.88 -13.98
C ILE A 157 -20.10 6.64 -14.77
N VAL A 158 -18.98 6.96 -14.13
CA VAL A 158 -17.83 7.61 -14.77
C VAL A 158 -16.58 6.78 -14.49
N PHE A 159 -15.94 6.28 -15.54
CA PHE A 159 -14.61 5.67 -15.45
C PHE A 159 -13.59 6.76 -15.73
N ALA A 160 -12.94 7.30 -14.71
CA ALA A 160 -11.99 8.41 -14.85
C ALA A 160 -10.56 7.89 -14.92
N VAL A 161 -9.76 8.42 -15.84
CA VAL A 161 -8.31 8.18 -15.90
C VAL A 161 -7.60 9.51 -15.71
N THR A 162 -6.75 9.58 -14.69
CA THR A 162 -5.97 10.77 -14.37
C THR A 162 -4.79 10.95 -15.34
N GLU A 163 -4.21 12.14 -15.39
CA GLU A 163 -2.99 12.42 -16.18
C GLU A 163 -1.83 11.49 -15.80
N ASN A 164 -1.81 11.06 -14.54
CA ASN A 164 -0.85 10.15 -13.96
C ASN A 164 -1.14 8.68 -14.34
N GLY A 165 -2.15 8.39 -15.16
CA GLY A 165 -2.50 7.05 -15.63
C GLY A 165 -3.20 6.15 -14.61
N GLN A 166 -3.70 6.72 -13.50
CA GLN A 166 -4.52 5.99 -12.53
C GLN A 166 -5.98 6.00 -12.96
N ALA A 167 -6.67 4.88 -12.76
CA ALA A 167 -8.09 4.79 -13.04
C ALA A 167 -8.95 4.72 -11.76
N ASN A 168 -10.07 5.40 -11.81
CA ASN A 168 -11.06 5.50 -10.75
C ASN A 168 -12.46 5.29 -11.32
N LEU A 169 -13.37 4.78 -10.52
CA LEU A 169 -14.78 4.65 -10.88
C LEU A 169 -15.61 5.52 -9.94
N PHE A 170 -16.49 6.34 -10.51
CA PHE A 170 -17.44 7.15 -9.77
C PHE A 170 -18.85 6.72 -10.14
N ILE A 171 -19.69 6.50 -9.13
CA ILE A 171 -21.11 6.20 -9.31
C ILE A 171 -21.91 7.28 -8.62
N LYS A 172 -22.72 8.01 -9.38
CA LYS A 172 -23.61 9.05 -8.86
C LYS A 172 -25.05 8.58 -8.90
N GLU A 173 -25.71 8.62 -7.75
CA GLU A 173 -27.11 8.26 -7.59
C GLU A 173 -27.76 9.25 -6.63
N ASN A 174 -28.91 9.83 -7.03
CA ASN A 174 -29.67 10.75 -6.20
C ASN A 174 -28.84 11.90 -5.59
N GLY A 175 -27.89 12.44 -6.36
CA GLY A 175 -27.01 13.53 -5.94
C GLY A 175 -25.85 13.13 -5.01
N LYS A 176 -25.70 11.84 -4.66
CA LYS A 176 -24.55 11.32 -3.92
C LYS A 176 -23.58 10.66 -4.86
N GLU A 177 -22.29 10.96 -4.71
CA GLU A 177 -21.20 10.32 -5.46
C GLU A 177 -20.49 9.30 -4.57
N THR A 178 -20.31 8.08 -5.09
CA THR A 178 -19.48 7.05 -4.47
C THR A 178 -18.23 6.86 -5.32
N HIS A 179 -17.06 6.95 -4.69
CA HIS A 179 -15.75 6.79 -5.33
C HIS A 179 -15.19 5.40 -5.05
N TYR A 180 -14.69 4.75 -6.11
CA TYR A 180 -13.96 3.50 -6.04
C TYR A 180 -12.57 3.68 -6.67
N SER A 181 -11.53 3.41 -5.89
CA SER A 181 -10.13 3.51 -6.33
C SER A 181 -9.67 2.26 -7.08
N ASN A 182 -8.57 2.39 -7.82
CA ASN A 182 -7.94 1.31 -8.60
C ASN A 182 -8.89 0.64 -9.59
N ALA A 183 -9.65 1.44 -10.33
CA ALA A 183 -10.51 0.92 -11.37
C ALA A 183 -9.70 0.30 -12.52
N ASN A 184 -10.21 -0.74 -13.16
CA ASN A 184 -9.57 -1.40 -14.30
C ASN A 184 -10.61 -2.15 -15.14
N LEU A 185 -10.20 -2.61 -16.33
CA LEU A 185 -10.94 -3.54 -17.17
C LEU A 185 -10.29 -4.92 -17.10
N LYS A 186 -11.07 -5.95 -16.76
CA LYS A 186 -10.62 -7.34 -16.69
C LYS A 186 -11.45 -8.21 -17.62
N GLN A 187 -10.79 -8.97 -18.49
CA GLN A 187 -11.47 -10.01 -19.28
C GLN A 187 -11.68 -11.28 -18.45
N GLU A 188 -12.90 -11.78 -18.43
CA GLU A 188 -13.28 -13.02 -17.77
C GLU A 188 -14.45 -13.65 -18.53
N ASN A 189 -14.36 -14.95 -18.84
CA ASN A 189 -15.43 -15.70 -19.54
C ASN A 189 -15.94 -15.00 -20.83
N GLY A 190 -15.04 -14.41 -21.62
CA GLY A 190 -15.37 -13.72 -22.88
C GLY A 190 -16.03 -12.34 -22.71
N LYS A 191 -16.12 -11.81 -21.49
CA LYS A 191 -16.67 -10.48 -21.20
C LYS A 191 -15.61 -9.59 -20.57
N THR A 192 -15.74 -8.28 -20.77
CA THR A 192 -14.87 -7.26 -20.15
C THR A 192 -15.60 -6.62 -18.98
N TYR A 193 -15.12 -6.85 -17.77
CA TYR A 193 -15.69 -6.31 -16.54
C TYR A 193 -14.93 -5.07 -16.08
N ILE A 194 -15.67 -4.11 -15.53
CA ILE A 194 -15.11 -3.02 -14.74
C ILE A 194 -14.91 -3.53 -13.32
N THR A 195 -13.69 -3.41 -12.82
CA THR A 195 -13.31 -3.80 -11.46
C THR A 195 -12.76 -2.60 -10.72
N ALA A 196 -13.04 -2.45 -9.42
CA ALA A 196 -12.42 -1.44 -8.56
C ALA A 196 -12.40 -1.92 -7.10
N ASN A 197 -11.60 -1.29 -6.24
CA ASN A 197 -11.52 -1.65 -4.82
C ASN A 197 -12.87 -1.45 -4.14
N GLY A 198 -13.39 -2.50 -3.46
CA GLY A 198 -14.66 -2.43 -2.74
C GLY A 198 -15.91 -2.39 -3.62
N LEU A 199 -15.77 -2.47 -4.95
CA LEU A 199 -16.88 -2.58 -5.88
C LEU A 199 -17.52 -3.96 -5.77
N LYS A 200 -18.81 -4.00 -5.43
CA LYS A 200 -19.57 -5.25 -5.27
C LYS A 200 -20.29 -5.67 -6.56
N ASN A 201 -20.83 -4.70 -7.30
CA ASN A 201 -21.60 -4.95 -8.51
C ASN A 201 -20.71 -5.37 -9.68
N LYS A 202 -21.24 -6.26 -10.52
CA LYS A 202 -20.58 -6.71 -11.74
C LYS A 202 -20.97 -5.87 -12.95
N PHE A 203 -20.22 -4.80 -13.18
CA PHE A 203 -20.40 -4.00 -14.39
C PHE A 203 -19.63 -4.57 -15.58
N VAL A 204 -20.31 -4.80 -16.69
CA VAL A 204 -19.74 -5.24 -17.96
C VAL A 204 -19.66 -4.07 -18.91
N TYR A 205 -18.46 -3.79 -19.41
CA TYR A 205 -18.24 -2.91 -20.55
C TYR A 205 -18.62 -3.68 -21.83
N SER A 206 -19.84 -3.44 -22.30
CA SER A 206 -20.40 -4.18 -23.43
C SER A 206 -20.03 -3.56 -24.78
N SER A 207 -19.88 -2.23 -24.83
CA SER A 207 -19.44 -1.49 -26.03
C SER A 207 -19.04 -0.06 -25.66
N ILE A 208 -18.46 0.68 -26.61
CA ILE A 208 -18.09 2.10 -26.46
C ILE A 208 -19.24 3.00 -25.97
N SER A 209 -20.49 2.58 -26.15
CA SER A 209 -21.68 3.33 -25.79
C SER A 209 -22.50 2.70 -24.67
N LYS A 210 -22.08 1.56 -24.10
CA LYS A 210 -22.92 0.79 -23.17
C LYS A 210 -22.13 0.07 -22.07
N ILE A 211 -22.58 0.25 -20.84
CA ILE A 211 -22.23 -0.55 -19.66
C ILE A 211 -23.50 -1.27 -19.17
N ILE A 212 -23.37 -2.49 -18.67
CA ILE A 212 -24.47 -3.28 -18.11
C ILE A 212 -24.11 -3.70 -16.69
N ASP A 213 -24.98 -3.45 -15.72
CA ASP A 213 -24.90 -4.13 -14.42
C ASP A 213 -25.48 -5.54 -14.59
N GLU A 214 -24.63 -6.56 -14.47
CA GLU A 214 -25.08 -7.94 -14.63
C GLU A 214 -25.97 -8.43 -13.48
N ASP A 215 -25.80 -7.87 -12.28
CA ASP A 215 -26.55 -8.30 -11.10
C ASP A 215 -27.98 -7.78 -11.17
N THR A 216 -28.16 -6.54 -11.63
CA THR A 216 -29.48 -5.87 -11.70
C THR A 216 -30.09 -5.81 -13.10
N LYS A 217 -29.32 -6.16 -14.14
CA LYS A 217 -29.68 -6.02 -15.58
C LYS A 217 -29.92 -4.59 -16.04
N VAL A 218 -29.50 -3.60 -15.26
CA VAL A 218 -29.61 -2.18 -15.63
C VAL A 218 -28.60 -1.85 -16.74
N GLU A 219 -29.06 -1.16 -17.77
CA GLU A 219 -28.21 -0.62 -18.82
C GLU A 219 -27.85 0.84 -18.55
N TYR A 220 -26.60 1.20 -18.80
CA TYR A 220 -26.09 2.57 -18.74
C TYR A 220 -25.57 2.93 -20.13
N LYS A 221 -26.15 3.98 -20.72
CA LYS A 221 -25.82 4.45 -22.07
C LYS A 221 -24.88 5.64 -21.97
N LEU A 222 -23.96 5.77 -22.93
CA LEU A 222 -23.07 6.91 -23.01
C LEU A 222 -23.88 8.22 -23.04
N ASN A 223 -23.64 9.08 -22.05
CA ASN A 223 -24.23 10.39 -21.98
C ASN A 223 -23.44 11.34 -22.90
N THR A 224 -24.08 11.81 -23.96
CA THR A 224 -23.51 12.75 -24.93
C THR A 224 -23.83 14.20 -24.63
N LYS A 225 -24.62 14.47 -23.58
CA LYS A 225 -24.93 15.84 -23.16
C LYS A 225 -23.68 16.44 -22.48
N LYS A 226 -23.13 17.48 -23.13
CA LYS A 226 -22.06 18.33 -22.58
C LYS A 226 -22.58 19.17 -21.43
#